data_AF-A0A126QPR7-F1
#
_entry.id   AF-A0A126QPR7-F1
#
_cell.length_a   1.000
_cell.length_b   1.000
_cell.length_c   1.000
_cell.angle_alpha   90.00
_cell.angle_beta   90.00
_cell.angle_gamma   90.00
#
_symmetry.space_group_name_H-M   'P 1'
#
loop_
_entity.id
_entity.type
_entity.pdbx_description
1 polymer ?
#
loop_
_entity_poly.entity_id
_entity_poly.type
_entity_poly.pdbx_seq_one_letter_code
_entity_poly.pdbx_strand_id
1 'polypeptide(L)'
;MRYTFLILLAAVALLGGCSVWDSTAEYTKETWRTTKDFVDPPPRIDTDSYQFTNPNQEKLAKLISPVDGPLTSLIRFVDDTDTLPDIEWLDLLMARFPWVDRVLVTDEAGTIIFMQPELPVKRISRPLVFEGVWRELSLITVVDYSDLGPEMYIGRPYYEDIDFSGLIGVGFDPRSLLRLCPDPKELVLIHPGNRVWSLGADVDEEALLAIDWEEKLKNEVSGQVQTGNRYYTWLSRYVGRDQYIYATQSVDPNAEGSWWPF
;
A
#
# COMPACT_ATOMS: atom_id res chain seq x y z
N MET A 1 15.40 -74.22 -45.73
CA MET A 1 14.08 -73.92 -45.13
C MET A 1 14.13 -73.21 -43.76
N ARG A 2 15.24 -73.22 -43.00
CA ARG A 2 15.33 -72.52 -41.69
C ARG A 2 15.44 -70.99 -41.76
N TYR A 3 16.06 -70.42 -42.79
CA TYR A 3 16.30 -68.98 -42.88
C TYR A 3 15.17 -68.18 -43.56
N THR A 4 14.35 -68.83 -44.39
CA THR A 4 13.22 -68.18 -45.07
C THR A 4 12.10 -67.79 -44.11
N PHE A 5 11.88 -68.57 -43.04
CA PHE A 5 10.87 -68.25 -42.03
C PHE A 5 11.29 -67.06 -41.14
N LEU A 6 12.58 -66.95 -40.83
CA LEU A 6 13.14 -65.82 -40.05
C LEU A 6 13.10 -64.50 -40.83
N ILE A 7 13.36 -64.53 -42.14
CA ILE A 7 13.30 -63.33 -42.99
C ILE A 7 11.86 -62.83 -43.13
N LEU A 8 10.88 -63.74 -43.24
CA LEU A 8 9.47 -63.37 -43.34
C LEU A 8 8.94 -62.76 -42.03
N LEU A 9 9.37 -63.28 -40.88
CA LEU A 9 8.99 -62.76 -39.56
C LEU A 9 9.62 -61.37 -39.29
N ALA A 10 10.87 -61.16 -39.75
CA ALA A 10 11.52 -59.85 -39.68
C ALA A 10 10.86 -58.81 -40.61
N ALA A 11 10.40 -59.23 -41.79
CA ALA A 11 9.69 -58.34 -42.72
C ALA A 11 8.31 -57.90 -42.19
N VAL A 12 7.59 -58.77 -41.49
CA VAL A 12 6.29 -58.43 -40.87
C VAL A 12 6.48 -57.49 -39.66
N ALA A 13 7.55 -57.65 -38.88
CA ALA A 13 7.86 -56.76 -37.75
C ALA A 13 8.24 -55.34 -38.19
N LEU A 14 8.89 -55.18 -39.36
CA LEU A 14 9.32 -53.89 -39.89
C LEU A 14 8.18 -53.09 -40.56
N LEU A 15 7.13 -53.75 -41.06
CA LEU A 15 6.01 -53.08 -41.74
C LEU A 15 4.91 -52.59 -40.79
N GLY A 16 4.85 -53.08 -39.55
CA GLY A 16 3.81 -52.72 -38.56
C GLY A 16 4.18 -51.61 -37.58
N GLY A 17 5.45 -51.18 -37.53
CA GLY A 17 5.96 -50.31 -36.46
C GLY A 17 5.80 -48.81 -36.69
N CYS A 18 5.99 -48.33 -37.92
CA CYS A 18 6.12 -46.89 -38.16
C CYS A 18 4.79 -46.12 -38.15
N SER A 19 3.71 -46.68 -38.71
CA SER A 19 2.41 -45.98 -38.76
C SER A 19 1.67 -45.95 -37.41
N VAL A 20 1.91 -46.96 -36.55
CA VAL A 20 1.35 -47.02 -35.20
C VAL A 20 2.07 -46.04 -34.27
N TRP A 21 3.38 -45.82 -34.46
CA TRP A 21 4.14 -44.87 -33.67
C TRP A 21 3.72 -43.42 -33.97
N ASP A 22 3.56 -43.07 -35.26
CA ASP A 22 3.15 -41.71 -35.64
C ASP A 22 1.73 -41.38 -35.13
N SER A 23 0.77 -42.32 -35.28
CA SER A 23 -0.60 -42.13 -34.77
C SER A 23 -0.68 -42.10 -33.24
N THR A 24 0.12 -42.91 -32.55
CA THR A 24 0.16 -42.90 -31.07
C THR A 24 0.82 -41.63 -30.54
N ALA A 25 1.88 -41.15 -31.19
CA ALA A 25 2.54 -39.91 -30.82
C ALA A 25 1.64 -38.69 -31.03
N GLU A 26 0.88 -38.66 -32.12
CA GLU A 26 -0.07 -37.59 -32.42
C GLU A 26 -1.25 -37.58 -31.43
N TYR A 27 -1.84 -38.75 -31.16
CA TYR A 27 -2.91 -38.91 -30.16
C TYR A 27 -2.46 -38.54 -28.74
N THR A 28 -1.25 -38.96 -28.35
CA THR A 28 -0.69 -38.62 -27.03
C THR A 28 -0.44 -37.12 -26.91
N LYS A 29 0.02 -36.47 -27.98
CA LYS A 29 0.26 -35.02 -28.00
C LYS A 29 -1.04 -34.21 -27.93
N GLU A 30 -2.09 -34.67 -28.62
CA GLU A 30 -3.41 -34.03 -28.58
C GLU A 30 -4.08 -34.21 -27.22
N THR A 31 -4.03 -35.42 -26.65
CA THR A 31 -4.54 -35.72 -25.30
C THR A 31 -3.77 -34.93 -24.23
N TRP A 32 -2.44 -34.79 -24.40
CA TRP A 32 -1.63 -34.00 -23.48
C TRP A 32 -1.89 -32.49 -23.58
N ARG A 33 -2.14 -31.95 -24.79
CA ARG A 33 -2.56 -30.54 -24.95
C ARG A 33 -3.92 -30.27 -24.32
N THR A 34 -4.91 -31.11 -24.61
CA THR A 34 -6.27 -30.96 -24.06
C THR A 34 -6.29 -31.13 -22.53
N THR A 35 -5.52 -32.07 -21.99
CA THR A 35 -5.37 -32.24 -20.53
C THR A 35 -4.61 -31.06 -19.92
N LYS A 36 -3.55 -30.57 -20.57
CA LYS A 36 -2.80 -29.39 -20.11
C LYS A 36 -3.69 -28.15 -20.06
N ASP A 37 -4.50 -27.90 -21.08
CA ASP A 37 -5.39 -26.74 -21.12
C ASP A 37 -6.55 -26.83 -20.10
N PHE A 38 -6.88 -28.04 -19.63
CA PHE A 38 -7.87 -28.26 -18.55
C PHE A 38 -7.25 -28.12 -17.15
N VAL A 39 -6.02 -28.62 -16.96
CA VAL A 39 -5.30 -28.60 -15.67
C VAL A 39 -4.61 -27.25 -15.42
N ASP A 40 -4.19 -26.59 -16.50
CA ASP A 40 -3.43 -25.34 -16.51
C ASP A 40 -3.96 -24.46 -17.66
N PRO A 41 -5.21 -23.94 -17.54
CA PRO A 41 -5.81 -23.13 -18.57
C PRO A 41 -4.93 -21.91 -18.84
N PRO A 42 -4.70 -21.56 -20.11
CA PRO A 42 -3.85 -20.43 -20.44
C PRO A 42 -4.41 -19.17 -19.78
N PRO A 43 -3.59 -18.37 -19.07
CA PRO A 43 -4.06 -17.21 -18.35
C PRO A 43 -4.71 -16.24 -19.33
N ARG A 44 -6.00 -15.97 -19.13
CA ARG A 44 -6.73 -14.93 -19.84
C ARG A 44 -6.73 -13.70 -18.95
N ILE A 45 -6.09 -12.63 -19.41
CA ILE A 45 -6.19 -11.32 -18.76
C ILE A 45 -7.54 -10.75 -19.19
N ASP A 46 -8.53 -10.84 -18.31
CA ASP A 46 -9.79 -10.15 -18.49
C ASP A 46 -9.59 -8.68 -18.09
N THR A 47 -9.43 -7.81 -19.09
CA THR A 47 -9.27 -6.37 -18.89
C THR A 47 -10.56 -5.68 -18.44
N ASP A 48 -11.72 -6.34 -18.59
CA ASP A 48 -13.03 -5.80 -18.24
C ASP A 48 -13.54 -6.33 -16.89
N SER A 49 -12.88 -7.34 -16.30
CA SER A 49 -13.20 -7.88 -14.97
C SER A 49 -13.04 -6.86 -13.83
N TYR A 50 -12.22 -5.82 -14.03
CA TYR A 50 -11.91 -4.78 -13.04
C TYR A 50 -12.67 -3.49 -13.33
N GLN A 51 -14.00 -3.53 -13.24
CA GLN A 51 -14.83 -2.33 -13.21
C GLN A 51 -15.48 -2.22 -11.84
N PHE A 52 -15.20 -1.13 -11.13
CA PHE A 52 -15.93 -0.82 -9.90
C PHE A 52 -17.40 -0.61 -10.26
N THR A 53 -18.30 -1.30 -9.55
CA THR A 53 -19.74 -1.09 -9.70
C THR A 53 -20.16 0.26 -9.14
N ASN A 54 -19.44 0.75 -8.12
CA ASN A 54 -19.71 2.02 -7.47
C ASN A 54 -18.77 3.12 -8.00
N PRO A 55 -19.28 4.14 -8.71
CA PRO A 55 -18.46 5.23 -9.27
C PRO A 55 -17.76 6.07 -8.20
N ASN A 56 -18.30 6.14 -6.98
CA ASN A 56 -17.65 6.86 -5.89
C ASN A 56 -16.38 6.15 -5.42
N GLN A 57 -16.45 4.82 -5.31
CA GLN A 57 -15.29 4.01 -4.94
C GLN A 57 -14.25 4.03 -6.04
N GLU A 58 -14.68 3.94 -7.30
CA GLU A 58 -13.78 4.06 -8.46
C GLU A 58 -13.01 5.39 -8.43
N LYS A 59 -13.72 6.50 -8.19
CA LYS A 59 -13.10 7.82 -8.04
C LYS A 59 -12.10 7.82 -6.90
N LEU A 60 -12.50 7.42 -5.69
CA LEU A 60 -11.60 7.43 -4.54
C LEU A 60 -10.36 6.55 -4.78
N ALA A 61 -10.55 5.34 -5.32
CA ALA A 61 -9.46 4.42 -5.65
C ALA A 61 -8.44 5.03 -6.62
N LYS A 62 -8.90 5.73 -7.66
CA LYS A 62 -8.03 6.43 -8.62
C LYS A 62 -7.23 7.56 -7.97
N LEU A 63 -7.83 8.28 -7.02
CA LEU A 63 -7.16 9.36 -6.30
C LEU A 63 -6.13 8.84 -5.29
N ILE A 64 -6.46 7.78 -4.55
CA ILE A 64 -5.61 7.29 -3.44
C ILE A 64 -4.49 6.35 -3.88
N SER A 65 -4.66 5.57 -4.95
CA SER A 65 -3.67 4.53 -5.30
C SER A 65 -2.24 5.08 -5.49
N PRO A 66 -2.05 6.24 -6.15
CA PRO A 66 -0.73 6.86 -6.30
C PRO A 66 -0.16 7.48 -5.01
N VAL A 67 -0.99 7.66 -3.99
CA VAL A 67 -0.63 8.24 -2.68
C VAL A 67 -0.32 7.14 -1.67
N ASP A 68 -1.22 6.15 -1.55
CA ASP A 68 -1.14 5.09 -0.55
C ASP A 68 -0.03 4.07 -0.85
N GLY A 69 0.28 3.80 -2.12
CA GLY A 69 1.37 2.90 -2.51
C GLY A 69 2.75 3.38 -2.00
N PRO A 70 3.16 4.63 -2.30
CA PRO A 70 4.39 5.22 -1.76
C PRO A 70 4.40 5.31 -0.23
N LEU A 71 3.28 5.72 0.40
CA LEU A 71 3.18 5.75 1.86
C LEU A 71 3.33 4.36 2.48
N THR A 72 2.67 3.34 1.92
CA THR A 72 2.82 1.94 2.34
C THR A 72 4.26 1.46 2.21
N SER A 73 4.93 1.84 1.11
CA SER A 73 6.33 1.48 0.89
C SER A 73 7.25 2.14 1.92
N LEU A 74 6.99 3.40 2.29
CA LEU A 74 7.74 4.10 3.33
C LEU A 74 7.51 3.45 4.70
N ILE A 75 6.25 3.19 5.05
CA ILE A 75 5.86 2.52 6.30
C ILE A 75 6.66 1.23 6.46
N ARG A 76 6.65 0.35 5.45
CA ARG A 76 7.39 -0.91 5.49
C ARG A 76 8.89 -0.70 5.62
N PHE A 77 9.45 0.26 4.87
CA PHE A 77 10.87 0.55 4.92
C PHE A 77 11.33 1.01 6.31
N VAL A 78 10.52 1.79 7.01
CA VAL A 78 10.82 2.20 8.40
C VAL A 78 10.54 1.06 9.38
N ASP A 79 9.43 0.34 9.22
CA ASP A 79 9.01 -0.77 10.08
C ASP A 79 9.90 -2.03 9.97
N ASP A 80 10.77 -2.10 8.95
CA ASP A 80 11.78 -3.16 8.81
C ASP A 80 13.10 -2.84 9.54
N THR A 81 13.29 -1.63 10.07
CA THR A 81 14.57 -1.18 10.68
C THR A 81 14.53 -1.16 12.22
N ASP A 82 15.04 -2.19 12.89
CA ASP A 82 15.07 -2.29 14.36
C ASP A 82 16.42 -1.95 15.00
N THR A 83 17.44 -1.66 14.19
CA THR A 83 18.77 -1.23 14.62
C THR A 83 19.02 0.24 14.29
N LEU A 84 20.05 0.84 14.89
CA LEU A 84 20.49 2.19 14.55
C LEU A 84 20.75 2.30 13.02
N PRO A 85 20.16 3.28 12.32
CA PRO A 85 20.33 3.40 10.88
C PRO A 85 21.72 3.95 10.55
N ASP A 86 22.34 3.37 9.54
CA ASP A 86 23.63 3.83 9.01
C ASP A 86 23.45 4.83 7.84
N ILE A 87 24.57 5.29 7.29
CA ILE A 87 24.56 6.26 6.19
C ILE A 87 23.92 5.65 4.93
N GLU A 88 24.15 4.37 4.65
CA GLU A 88 23.59 3.70 3.48
C GLU A 88 22.05 3.63 3.57
N TRP A 89 21.52 3.31 4.75
CA TRP A 89 20.08 3.32 5.00
C TRP A 89 19.48 4.71 4.76
N LEU A 90 20.14 5.77 5.24
CA LEU A 90 19.70 7.15 5.05
C LEU A 90 19.70 7.56 3.57
N ASP A 91 20.76 7.24 2.85
CA ASP A 91 20.88 7.52 1.41
C ASP A 91 19.79 6.78 0.62
N LEU A 92 19.53 5.52 0.98
CA LEU A 92 18.47 4.71 0.36
C LEU A 92 17.07 5.27 0.64
N LEU A 93 16.81 5.70 1.89
CA LEU A 93 15.54 6.34 2.26
C LEU A 93 15.30 7.57 1.38
N MET A 94 16.26 8.49 1.34
CA MET A 94 16.11 9.75 0.61
C MET A 94 16.01 9.53 -0.91
N ALA A 95 16.73 8.55 -1.45
CA ALA A 95 16.64 8.19 -2.87
C ALA A 95 15.29 7.57 -3.23
N ARG A 96 14.74 6.70 -2.36
CA ARG A 96 13.47 6.00 -2.60
C ARG A 96 12.25 6.85 -2.33
N PHE A 97 12.35 7.79 -1.39
CA PHE A 97 11.24 8.64 -0.93
C PHE A 97 11.63 10.12 -1.01
N PRO A 98 11.68 10.71 -2.22
CA PRO A 98 12.14 12.09 -2.42
C PRO A 98 11.19 13.16 -1.84
N TRP A 99 10.04 12.75 -1.31
CA TRP A 99 9.05 13.58 -0.63
C TRP A 99 9.21 13.56 0.90
N VAL A 100 10.14 12.77 1.44
CA VAL A 100 10.54 12.81 2.84
C VAL A 100 11.34 14.08 3.09
N ASP A 101 10.97 14.81 4.14
CA ASP A 101 11.59 16.07 4.48
C ASP A 101 12.79 15.89 5.41
N ARG A 102 12.75 14.89 6.31
CA ARG A 102 13.86 14.61 7.23
C ARG A 102 13.86 13.21 7.85
N VAL A 103 14.99 12.87 8.45
CA VAL A 103 15.15 11.80 9.43
C VAL A 103 15.68 12.38 10.73
N LEU A 104 15.21 11.86 11.86
CA LEU A 104 15.77 12.12 13.17
C LEU A 104 15.98 10.79 13.91
N VAL A 105 17.02 10.75 14.74
CA VAL A 105 17.27 9.64 15.66
C VAL A 105 17.41 10.22 17.04
N THR A 106 16.77 9.58 18.01
CA THR A 106 16.77 9.98 19.41
C THR A 106 17.46 8.94 20.27
N ASP A 107 17.97 9.35 21.43
CA ASP A 107 18.40 8.43 22.49
C ASP A 107 17.20 7.96 23.35
N GLU A 108 17.48 7.15 24.37
CA GLU A 108 16.49 6.65 25.33
C GLU A 108 15.71 7.76 26.07
N ALA A 109 16.33 8.94 26.23
CA ALA A 109 15.72 10.10 26.87
C ALA A 109 14.87 10.94 25.89
N GLY A 110 14.81 10.55 24.61
CA GLY A 110 14.13 11.31 23.55
C GLY A 110 14.94 12.51 23.05
N THR A 111 16.22 12.62 23.40
CA THR A 111 17.11 13.66 22.91
C THR A 111 17.52 13.34 21.48
N ILE A 112 17.38 14.30 20.56
CA ILE A 112 17.80 14.09 19.17
C ILE A 112 19.32 14.05 19.10
N ILE A 113 19.88 12.88 18.78
CA ILE A 113 21.32 12.63 18.62
C ILE A 113 21.76 12.78 17.16
N PHE A 114 20.84 12.61 16.22
CA PHE A 114 21.09 12.78 14.80
C PHE A 114 19.86 13.35 14.09
N MET A 115 20.08 14.23 13.12
CA MET A 115 19.03 14.75 12.24
C MET A 115 19.59 15.03 10.85
N GLN A 116 18.85 14.63 9.82
CA GLN A 116 19.17 14.91 8.43
C GLN A 116 17.93 15.47 7.71
N PRO A 117 17.98 16.67 7.11
CA PRO A 117 19.10 17.61 7.13
C PRO A 117 19.35 18.19 8.55
N GLU A 118 20.61 18.53 8.86
CA GLU A 118 20.99 19.14 10.14
C GLU A 118 20.24 20.44 10.44
N LEU A 119 19.95 21.21 9.38
CA LEU A 119 19.18 22.45 9.45
C LEU A 119 17.88 22.29 8.65
N PRO A 120 16.81 21.78 9.28
CA PRO A 120 15.55 21.59 8.59
C PRO A 120 14.83 22.93 8.36
N VAL A 121 14.07 22.99 7.27
CA VAL A 121 13.26 24.16 6.92
C VAL A 121 12.15 24.40 7.95
N LYS A 122 11.38 23.35 8.29
CA LYS A 122 10.41 23.41 9.40
C LYS A 122 11.10 23.04 10.69
N ARG A 123 11.07 23.91 11.70
CA ARG A 123 11.58 23.56 13.02
C ARG A 123 10.53 22.76 13.79
N ILE A 124 11.00 21.80 14.58
CA ILE A 124 10.15 21.07 15.52
C ILE A 124 9.60 22.08 16.54
N SER A 125 8.29 22.28 16.54
CA SER A 125 7.63 23.35 17.31
C SER A 125 7.38 22.98 18.77
N ARG A 126 7.22 21.68 19.04
CA ARG A 126 7.03 21.10 20.37
C ARG A 126 7.86 19.83 20.50
N PRO A 127 8.30 19.44 21.72
CA PRO A 127 8.94 18.15 21.92
C PRO A 127 8.08 17.04 21.30
N LEU A 128 8.68 16.20 20.46
CA LEU A 128 8.00 15.05 19.90
C LEU A 128 7.82 14.05 21.03
N VAL A 129 6.60 13.98 21.56
CA VAL A 129 6.24 12.98 22.57
C VAL A 129 5.78 11.75 21.82
N PHE A 130 6.68 10.79 21.68
CA PHE A 130 6.29 9.43 21.34
C PHE A 130 5.83 8.82 22.66
N GLU A 131 4.52 8.62 22.83
CA GLU A 131 4.01 7.91 23.99
C GLU A 131 4.54 6.47 23.95
N GLY A 132 5.66 6.26 24.63
CA GLY A 132 6.29 4.96 24.75
C GLY A 132 5.39 4.08 25.59
N VAL A 133 4.57 3.24 24.94
CA VAL A 133 4.14 2.01 25.58
C VAL A 133 5.36 1.09 25.55
N TRP A 134 6.22 1.25 26.56
CA TRP A 134 7.45 0.49 26.73
C TRP A 134 7.12 -1.01 26.60
N ARG A 135 7.52 -1.61 25.45
CA ARG A 135 7.36 -3.01 24.94
C ARG A 135 6.63 -3.13 23.60
N GLU A 136 6.04 -2.08 23.05
CA GLU A 136 5.41 -2.17 21.74
C GLU A 136 6.43 -1.95 20.62
N LEU A 137 6.60 -2.97 19.78
CA LEU A 137 7.45 -2.95 18.58
C LEU A 137 6.83 -2.17 17.40
N SER A 138 5.63 -1.62 17.59
CA SER A 138 4.84 -1.05 16.50
C SER A 138 5.30 0.35 16.10
N LEU A 139 5.18 0.65 14.81
CA LEU A 139 5.29 2.00 14.27
C LEU A 139 4.35 2.99 14.98
N ILE A 140 4.91 4.13 15.36
CA ILE A 140 4.27 5.26 16.04
C ILE A 140 4.17 6.43 15.07
N THR A 141 3.08 7.18 15.17
CA THR A 141 2.81 8.39 14.39
C THR A 141 2.69 9.59 15.32
N VAL A 142 3.34 10.69 14.95
CA VAL A 142 3.23 11.97 15.66
C VAL A 142 3.13 13.07 14.61
N VAL A 143 2.26 14.05 14.82
CA VAL A 143 2.16 15.21 13.93
C VAL A 143 2.54 16.48 14.67
N ASP A 144 3.49 17.20 14.11
CA ASP A 144 3.83 18.56 14.52
C ASP A 144 3.16 19.59 13.59
N TYR A 145 2.65 20.67 14.16
CA TYR A 145 2.00 21.75 13.42
C TYR A 145 2.80 23.03 13.62
N SER A 146 3.74 23.25 12.69
CA SER A 146 4.54 24.48 12.62
C SER A 146 3.81 25.58 11.84
N ASP A 147 4.32 26.81 11.90
CA ASP A 147 3.83 27.93 11.09
C ASP A 147 3.94 27.67 9.57
N LEU A 148 4.84 26.77 9.16
CA LEU A 148 5.03 26.38 7.76
C LEU A 148 4.09 25.23 7.32
N GLY A 149 3.26 24.74 8.24
CA GLY A 149 2.30 23.67 8.05
C GLY A 149 2.67 22.38 8.79
N PRO A 150 1.88 21.31 8.55
CA PRO A 150 2.04 20.04 9.24
C PRO A 150 3.34 19.34 8.84
N GLU A 151 3.91 18.63 9.79
CA GLU A 151 4.93 17.61 9.58
C GLU A 151 4.46 16.35 10.31
N MET A 152 4.28 15.26 9.57
CA MET A 152 3.98 13.96 10.12
C MET A 152 5.28 13.18 10.26
N TYR A 153 5.49 12.65 11.45
CA TYR A 153 6.56 11.73 11.78
C TYR A 153 5.98 10.32 11.86
N ILE A 154 6.56 9.41 11.10
CA ILE A 154 6.44 7.98 11.35
C ILE A 154 7.72 7.52 12.03
N GLY A 155 7.63 6.72 13.07
CA GLY A 155 8.81 6.30 13.79
C GLY A 155 8.64 4.97 14.49
N ARG A 156 9.76 4.41 14.93
CA ARG A 156 9.77 3.15 15.66
C ARG A 156 10.94 3.09 16.63
N PRO A 157 10.87 2.25 17.67
CA PRO A 157 12.01 1.96 18.51
C PRO A 157 13.09 1.20 17.75
N TYR A 158 14.34 1.54 18.07
CA TYR A 158 15.53 0.76 17.72
C TYR A 158 16.23 0.27 19.00
N TYR A 159 16.98 -0.82 18.85
CA TYR A 159 17.57 -1.54 19.96
C TYR A 159 19.06 -1.79 19.70
N GLU A 160 19.82 -1.84 20.78
CA GLU A 160 21.18 -2.37 20.82
C GLU A 160 21.13 -3.67 21.63
N ASP A 161 21.44 -4.79 20.97
CA ASP A 161 21.17 -6.15 21.45
C ASP A 161 19.70 -6.40 21.83
N ILE A 162 19.36 -6.21 23.11
CA ILE A 162 18.00 -6.39 23.66
C ILE A 162 17.47 -5.13 24.35
N ASP A 163 18.33 -4.12 24.49
CA ASP A 163 18.02 -2.91 25.23
C ASP A 163 17.49 -1.86 24.27
N PHE A 164 16.40 -1.20 24.69
CA PHE A 164 15.87 -0.06 23.97
C PHE A 164 16.91 1.06 23.96
N SER A 165 17.23 1.59 22.79
CA SER A 165 18.27 2.61 22.64
C SER A 165 17.73 3.97 22.20
N GLY A 166 16.49 4.00 21.70
CA GLY A 166 15.84 5.23 21.26
C GLY A 166 14.87 5.01 20.10
N LEU A 167 14.57 6.09 19.38
CA LEU A 167 13.61 6.08 18.26
C LEU A 167 14.23 6.59 16.97
N ILE A 168 13.88 5.94 15.87
CA ILE A 168 14.06 6.45 14.50
C ILE A 168 12.76 7.14 14.11
N GLY A 169 12.83 8.37 13.62
CA GLY A 169 11.69 9.13 13.11
C GLY A 169 11.94 9.63 11.70
N VAL A 170 11.00 9.40 10.79
CA VAL A 170 11.00 9.94 9.43
C VAL A 170 9.87 10.95 9.30
N GLY A 171 10.24 12.18 9.01
CA GLY A 171 9.32 13.33 8.92
C GLY A 171 9.03 13.74 7.50
N PHE A 172 7.77 14.04 7.20
CA PHE A 172 7.33 14.57 5.91
C PHE A 172 6.05 15.40 6.05
N ASP A 173 5.83 16.33 5.13
CA ASP A 173 4.55 17.01 4.98
C ASP A 173 3.49 16.07 4.36
N PRO A 174 2.37 15.79 5.02
CA PRO A 174 1.28 14.99 4.43
C PRO A 174 0.74 15.59 3.13
N ARG A 175 0.86 16.91 2.93
CA ARG A 175 0.48 17.57 1.69
C ARG A 175 1.43 17.22 0.55
N SER A 176 2.70 16.89 0.82
CA SER A 176 3.64 16.41 -0.21
C SER A 176 3.18 15.07 -0.80
N LEU A 177 2.62 14.18 0.04
CA LEU A 177 1.99 12.94 -0.43
C LEU A 177 0.77 13.20 -1.31
N LEU A 178 -0.09 14.16 -0.94
CA LEU A 178 -1.24 14.54 -1.76
C LEU A 178 -0.84 15.05 -3.15
N ARG A 179 0.38 15.54 -3.37
CA ARG A 179 0.87 15.94 -4.71
C ARG A 179 1.03 14.77 -5.67
N LEU A 180 1.09 13.55 -5.15
CA LEU A 180 1.13 12.33 -5.97
C LEU A 180 -0.26 11.97 -6.52
N CYS A 181 -1.33 12.53 -5.93
CA CYS A 181 -2.69 12.37 -6.41
C CYS A 181 -2.84 12.98 -7.82
N PRO A 182 -3.51 12.29 -8.77
CA PRO A 182 -3.73 12.81 -10.12
C PRO A 182 -4.63 14.05 -10.14
N ASP A 183 -5.57 14.17 -9.19
CA ASP A 183 -6.34 15.38 -8.94
C ASP A 183 -6.33 15.75 -7.45
N PRO A 184 -5.31 16.50 -6.98
CA PRO A 184 -5.13 16.79 -5.57
C PRO A 184 -6.20 17.72 -4.98
N LYS A 185 -7.01 18.38 -5.82
CA LYS A 185 -8.12 19.22 -5.37
C LYS A 185 -9.38 18.42 -5.06
N GLU A 186 -9.41 17.14 -5.42
CA GLU A 186 -10.55 16.26 -5.15
C GLU A 186 -10.32 15.32 -3.97
N LEU A 187 -9.10 15.26 -3.44
CA LEU A 187 -8.74 14.37 -2.33
C LEU A 187 -8.47 15.18 -1.06
N VAL A 188 -9.05 14.74 0.05
CA VAL A 188 -8.72 15.23 1.39
C VAL A 188 -8.28 14.08 2.28
N LEU A 189 -7.39 14.39 3.22
CA LEU A 189 -6.90 13.48 4.24
C LEU A 189 -7.28 14.02 5.62
N ILE A 190 -8.04 13.26 6.39
CA ILE A 190 -8.46 13.64 7.74
C ILE A 190 -7.53 12.94 8.74
N HIS A 191 -6.89 13.74 9.58
CA HIS A 191 -6.00 13.32 10.64
C HIS A 191 -6.79 13.05 11.93
N PRO A 192 -6.50 11.97 12.67
CA PRO A 192 -7.18 11.64 13.93
C PRO A 192 -7.10 12.76 14.98
N GLY A 193 -6.05 13.58 14.97
CA GLY A 193 -5.94 14.79 15.81
C GLY A 193 -6.78 15.99 15.32
N ASN A 194 -7.94 15.73 14.71
CA ASN A 194 -8.95 16.72 14.33
C ASN A 194 -8.44 17.83 13.37
N ARG A 195 -7.86 17.41 12.25
CA ARG A 195 -7.41 18.30 11.17
C ARG A 195 -7.72 17.70 9.80
N VAL A 196 -8.00 18.57 8.83
CA VAL A 196 -8.13 18.20 7.42
C VAL A 196 -6.89 18.70 6.68
N TRP A 197 -6.31 17.84 5.84
CA TRP A 197 -5.23 18.17 4.93
C TRP A 197 -5.72 18.06 3.50
N SER A 198 -5.56 19.14 2.74
CA SER A 198 -5.94 19.21 1.33
C SER A 198 -4.94 20.05 0.55
N LEU A 199 -4.98 19.92 -0.78
CA LEU A 199 -4.19 20.74 -1.71
C LEU A 199 -5.12 21.60 -2.57
N GLY A 200 -5.92 22.45 -1.91
CA GLY A 200 -6.85 23.36 -2.56
C GLY A 200 -8.18 22.70 -2.94
N ALA A 201 -8.58 21.67 -2.20
CA ALA A 201 -9.92 21.13 -2.26
C ALA A 201 -10.91 22.14 -1.66
N ASP A 202 -12.00 22.41 -2.36
CA ASP A 202 -13.11 23.19 -1.81
C ASP A 202 -13.94 22.29 -0.91
N VAL A 203 -13.65 22.28 0.39
CA VAL A 203 -14.34 21.43 1.38
C VAL A 203 -14.75 22.23 2.60
N ASP A 204 -15.89 21.84 3.18
CA ASP A 204 -16.32 22.32 4.49
C ASP A 204 -15.58 21.53 5.57
N GLU A 205 -14.39 22.03 5.94
CA GLU A 205 -13.54 21.38 6.95
C GLU A 205 -14.24 21.30 8.30
N GLU A 206 -14.96 22.35 8.71
CA GLU A 206 -15.69 22.37 9.99
C GLU A 206 -16.74 21.26 10.03
N ALA A 207 -17.52 21.10 8.96
CA ALA A 207 -18.53 20.04 8.89
C ALA A 207 -17.92 18.63 8.83
N LEU A 208 -16.78 18.45 8.15
CA LEU A 208 -16.06 17.16 8.13
C LEU A 208 -15.47 16.81 9.50
N LEU A 209 -14.98 17.80 10.25
CA LEU A 209 -14.44 17.62 11.59
C LEU A 209 -15.53 17.48 12.67
N ALA A 210 -16.76 17.91 12.39
CA ALA A 210 -17.91 17.71 13.28
C ALA A 210 -18.43 16.26 13.28
N ILE A 211 -17.99 15.41 12.34
CA ILE A 211 -18.33 13.99 12.31
C ILE A 211 -17.58 13.28 13.45
N ASP A 212 -18.30 12.46 14.21
CA ASP A 212 -17.70 11.55 15.20
C ASP A 212 -17.00 10.38 14.48
N TRP A 213 -15.79 10.66 13.99
CA TRP A 213 -14.97 9.68 13.30
C TRP A 213 -14.55 8.53 14.22
N GLU A 214 -14.34 8.79 15.52
CA GLU A 214 -13.98 7.74 16.47
C GLU A 214 -15.10 6.70 16.59
N GLU A 215 -16.36 7.14 16.72
CA GLU A 215 -17.50 6.22 16.76
C GLU A 215 -17.70 5.51 15.42
N LYS A 216 -17.57 6.23 14.30
CA LYS A 216 -17.77 5.65 12.96
C LYS A 216 -16.73 4.57 12.63
N LEU A 217 -15.46 4.81 12.97
CA LEU A 217 -14.36 3.91 12.68
C LEU A 217 -14.35 2.62 13.52
N LYS A 218 -15.18 2.52 14.58
CA LYS A 218 -15.35 1.28 15.35
C LYS A 218 -15.99 0.16 14.53
N ASN A 219 -16.91 0.51 13.63
CA ASN A 219 -17.74 -0.45 12.91
C ASN A 219 -17.51 -0.41 11.38
N GLU A 220 -16.92 0.66 10.87
CA GLU A 220 -16.76 0.89 9.44
C GLU A 220 -15.31 1.24 9.09
N VAL A 221 -14.80 0.64 8.01
CA VAL A 221 -13.50 1.01 7.41
C VAL A 221 -13.65 1.91 6.19
N SER A 222 -14.87 2.12 5.73
CA SER A 222 -15.20 2.89 4.54
C SER A 222 -16.67 3.23 4.52
N GLY A 223 -17.06 4.27 3.79
CA GLY A 223 -18.47 4.56 3.60
C GLY A 223 -18.72 5.89 2.90
N GLN A 224 -19.91 6.43 3.14
CA GLN A 224 -20.28 7.77 2.70
C GLN A 224 -20.81 8.57 3.90
N VAL A 225 -20.50 9.86 3.94
CA VAL A 225 -21.01 10.81 4.94
C VAL A 225 -21.57 12.02 4.23
N GLN A 226 -22.62 12.61 4.79
CA GLN A 226 -23.17 13.87 4.32
C GLN A 226 -22.67 15.01 5.21
N THR A 227 -22.12 16.06 4.59
CA THR A 227 -21.75 17.30 5.27
C THR A 227 -22.42 18.47 4.54
N GLY A 228 -23.36 19.13 5.22
CA GLY A 228 -24.23 20.12 4.59
C GLY A 228 -24.97 19.53 3.37
N ASN A 229 -24.71 20.11 2.19
CA ASN A 229 -25.32 19.71 0.93
C ASN A 229 -24.43 18.78 0.08
N ARG A 230 -23.29 18.33 0.59
CA ARG A 230 -22.33 17.48 -0.13
C ARG A 230 -22.23 16.11 0.52
N TYR A 231 -21.97 15.11 -0.30
CA TYR A 231 -21.70 13.75 0.16
C TYR A 231 -20.24 13.42 -0.09
N TYR A 232 -19.57 12.85 0.89
CA TYR A 232 -18.17 12.46 0.82
C TYR A 232 -18.06 10.95 0.96
N THR A 233 -17.40 10.32 -0.01
CA THR A 233 -17.03 8.90 0.07
C THR A 233 -15.65 8.82 0.68
N TRP A 234 -15.49 7.91 1.64
CA TRP A 234 -14.29 7.83 2.47
C TRP A 234 -13.81 6.39 2.67
N LEU A 235 -12.52 6.28 2.95
CA LEU A 235 -11.81 5.05 3.28
C LEU A 235 -10.83 5.31 4.42
N SER A 236 -10.87 4.48 5.45
CA SER A 236 -9.93 4.49 6.57
C SER A 236 -8.61 3.84 6.16
N ARG A 237 -7.52 4.42 6.65
CA ARG A 237 -6.16 3.95 6.46
C ARG A 237 -5.39 3.99 7.77
N TYR A 238 -4.85 2.84 8.17
CA TYR A 238 -3.93 2.78 9.31
C TYR A 238 -2.53 3.21 8.90
N VAL A 239 -1.91 4.08 9.72
CA VAL A 239 -0.48 4.33 9.72
C VAL A 239 0.01 4.09 11.14
N GLY A 240 0.74 2.99 11.34
CA GLY A 240 0.98 2.49 12.69
C GLY A 240 -0.34 2.14 13.37
N ARG A 241 -0.64 2.81 14.48
CA ARG A 241 -1.88 2.63 15.25
C ARG A 241 -2.97 3.65 14.91
N ASP A 242 -2.61 4.72 14.20
CA ASP A 242 -3.50 5.84 13.95
C ASP A 242 -4.32 5.62 12.68
N GLN A 243 -5.63 5.87 12.77
CA GLN A 243 -6.54 5.83 11.63
C GLN A 243 -6.66 7.20 10.97
N TYR A 244 -6.12 7.28 9.77
CA TYR A 244 -6.31 8.38 8.85
C TYR A 244 -7.49 8.09 7.93
N ILE A 245 -8.07 9.12 7.32
CA ILE A 245 -9.22 8.95 6.43
C ILE A 245 -8.95 9.67 5.12
N TYR A 246 -8.93 8.91 4.02
CA TYR A 246 -9.04 9.50 2.69
C TYR A 246 -10.51 9.77 2.39
N ALA A 247 -10.82 10.96 1.88
CA ALA A 247 -12.17 11.28 1.44
C ALA A 247 -12.17 12.09 0.15
N THR A 248 -13.22 11.93 -0.63
CA THR A 248 -13.50 12.72 -1.84
C THR A 248 -14.99 12.99 -1.94
N GLN A 249 -15.37 14.08 -2.62
CA GLN A 249 -16.77 14.32 -2.90
C GLN A 249 -17.32 13.20 -3.82
N SER A 250 -18.44 12.64 -3.41
CA SER A 250 -19.14 11.56 -4.11
C SER A 250 -19.64 12.04 -5.46
N VAL A 251 -19.45 11.20 -6.48
CA VAL A 251 -19.98 11.40 -7.83
C VAL A 251 -21.50 11.23 -7.83
N ASP A 252 -21.98 10.18 -7.17
CA ASP A 252 -23.41 9.88 -7.01
C ASP A 252 -23.73 9.56 -5.53
N PRO A 253 -24.46 10.44 -4.82
CA PRO A 253 -24.90 10.20 -3.45
C PRO A 253 -25.72 8.92 -3.24
N ASN A 254 -26.39 8.42 -4.29
CA ASN A 254 -27.26 7.25 -4.18
C ASN A 254 -26.58 5.96 -4.66
N ALA A 255 -25.29 6.01 -5.03
CA ALA A 255 -24.58 4.83 -5.49
C ALA A 255 -24.36 3.83 -4.34
N GLU A 256 -25.09 2.73 -4.39
CA GLU A 256 -24.93 1.58 -3.49
C GLU A 256 -23.77 0.68 -3.95
N GLY A 257 -22.99 0.14 -3.02
CA GLY A 257 -21.96 -0.84 -3.33
C GLY A 257 -21.02 -1.16 -2.17
N SER A 258 -20.63 -2.42 -2.04
CA SER A 258 -19.61 -2.91 -1.11
C SER A 258 -18.20 -2.57 -1.63
N TRP A 259 -17.26 -2.24 -0.74
CA TRP A 259 -15.83 -2.08 -1.07
C TRP A 259 -15.14 -3.42 -1.39
N TRP A 260 -15.76 -4.54 -1.02
CA TRP A 260 -15.23 -5.88 -1.22
C TRP A 260 -15.86 -6.51 -2.47
N PRO A 261 -15.05 -7.03 -3.43
CA PRO A 261 -15.52 -7.62 -4.68
C PRO A 261 -16.01 -9.07 -4.53
N PHE A 262 -16.48 -9.48 -3.34
CA PHE A 262 -16.90 -10.86 -3.04
C PHE A 262 -18.37 -10.92 -2.64
#